data_AF-A0A0D2QID2-F1
#
_entry.id   AF-A0A0D2QID2-F1
#
_cell.length_a   1.000
_cell.length_b   1.000
_cell.length_c   1.000
_cell.angle_alpha   90.00
_cell.angle_beta   90.00
_cell.angle_gamma   90.00
#
_symmetry.space_group_name_H-M   'P 1'
#
loop_
_entity.id
_entity.type
_entity.pdbx_description
1 polymer ?
#
loop_
_entity_poly.entity_id
_entity_poly.type
_entity_poly.pdbx_seq_one_letter_code
_entity_poly.pdbx_strand_id
1 'polypeptide(L)'
;MAATIVSVKARQIFDSRGNPTVEVDVETSNGIKARAAVPSGASTGIYEALELRDGGSDYLGKGVSKAVANVNTIIGPALIGKDPTEQTAIDNFMVQQLDGTQNEWGWCKQKLGANAILAVSLAVCKAGAEVKKLPLYKHIANLAGNSKLVLPVPAFNVINGGSHAGNKLAMQEFMILPVGASSFKEAMKMGVEVYHHLKSVIKKKYGQDATNVGDEGGFAPNIQENKEGLELLNTAIAKAGYTGKVVIGMDVAASEFYGTDKTYDLNFKEENNDGKQKISGDALKDLYKSFVAEYPIVSIEDPFDQDDWEHYSKLTNEIGEKVQIVGDDLLVTNPKGCEGNCRKNLQCPSSQGQSNWICYRKYRSCENVQASWMGCDGQPPQW
;
A
#
# COMPACT_ATOMS: atom_id res chain seq x y z
N MET A 1 24.69 -21.24 -22.41
CA MET A 1 23.73 -20.28 -23.00
C MET A 1 23.06 -19.53 -21.87
N ALA A 2 22.72 -18.26 -22.06
CA ALA A 2 21.84 -17.56 -21.13
C ALA A 2 20.52 -18.34 -21.01
N ALA A 3 19.96 -18.41 -19.80
CA ALA A 3 18.67 -19.04 -19.60
C ALA A 3 17.59 -18.21 -20.32
N THR A 4 16.63 -18.86 -20.93
CA THR A 4 15.54 -18.21 -21.67
C THR A 4 14.20 -18.72 -21.15
N ILE A 5 13.17 -17.89 -21.22
CA ILE A 5 11.80 -18.29 -20.87
C ILE A 5 11.31 -19.33 -21.88
N VAL A 6 10.81 -20.47 -21.40
CA VAL A 6 10.24 -21.56 -22.22
C VAL A 6 8.77 -21.82 -21.93
N SER A 7 8.25 -21.34 -20.81
CA SER A 7 6.82 -21.41 -20.51
C SER A 7 6.38 -20.25 -19.63
N VAL A 8 5.17 -19.76 -19.88
CA VAL A 8 4.44 -18.83 -19.00
C VAL A 8 3.00 -19.34 -18.96
N LYS A 9 2.50 -19.65 -17.76
CA LYS A 9 1.17 -20.23 -17.55
C LYS A 9 0.47 -19.51 -16.40
N ALA A 10 -0.70 -18.95 -16.66
CA ALA A 10 -1.55 -18.36 -15.65
C ALA A 10 -2.69 -19.28 -15.22
N ARG A 11 -3.14 -19.09 -13.97
CA ARG A 11 -4.36 -19.68 -13.41
C ARG A 11 -5.06 -18.68 -12.49
N GLN A 12 -6.33 -18.95 -12.24
CA GLN A 12 -7.09 -18.27 -11.19
C GLN A 12 -6.85 -18.98 -9.86
N ILE A 13 -6.57 -18.20 -8.81
CA ILE A 13 -6.53 -18.63 -7.40
C ILE A 13 -7.43 -17.71 -6.57
N PHE A 14 -7.43 -17.85 -5.25
CA PHE A 14 -8.22 -17.02 -4.33
C PHE A 14 -7.31 -16.24 -3.37
N ASP A 15 -7.63 -14.97 -3.15
CA ASP A 15 -6.95 -14.09 -2.18
C ASP A 15 -7.40 -14.36 -0.73
N SER A 16 -6.87 -13.58 0.22
CA SER A 16 -7.18 -13.71 1.64
C SER A 16 -8.66 -13.46 1.99
N ARG A 17 -9.41 -12.78 1.11
CA ARG A 17 -10.84 -12.46 1.25
C ARG A 17 -11.72 -13.45 0.48
N GLY A 18 -11.12 -14.45 -0.17
CA GLY A 18 -11.84 -15.42 -0.99
C GLY A 18 -12.28 -14.89 -2.36
N ASN A 19 -11.74 -13.75 -2.81
CA ASN A 19 -11.98 -13.25 -4.16
C ASN A 19 -10.99 -13.88 -5.16
N PRO A 20 -11.38 -14.11 -6.42
CA PRO A 20 -10.44 -14.56 -7.44
C PRO A 20 -9.25 -13.61 -7.65
N THR A 21 -8.06 -14.14 -7.92
CA THR A 21 -6.89 -13.37 -8.38
C THR A 21 -6.01 -14.20 -9.32
N VAL A 22 -5.03 -13.57 -9.98
CA VAL A 22 -4.15 -14.17 -10.98
C VAL A 22 -2.87 -14.72 -10.33
N GLU A 23 -2.51 -15.95 -10.68
CA GLU A 23 -1.20 -16.54 -10.38
C GLU A 23 -0.53 -17.02 -11.68
N VAL A 24 0.78 -16.77 -11.81
CA VAL A 24 1.58 -17.13 -12.98
C VAL A 24 2.77 -17.99 -12.58
N ASP A 25 3.01 -19.04 -13.36
CA ASP A 25 4.25 -19.81 -13.38
C ASP A 25 5.07 -19.45 -14.61
N VAL A 26 6.37 -19.22 -14.42
CA VAL A 26 7.39 -19.07 -15.47
C VAL A 26 8.38 -20.22 -15.36
N GLU A 27 8.68 -20.86 -16.48
CA GLU A 27 9.74 -21.87 -16.60
C GLU A 27 10.80 -21.42 -17.58
N THR A 28 12.06 -21.72 -17.27
CA THR A 28 13.22 -21.37 -18.12
C THR A 28 13.90 -22.61 -18.71
N SER A 29 14.72 -22.41 -19.74
CA SER A 29 15.44 -23.46 -20.45
C SER A 29 16.48 -24.22 -19.61
N ASN A 30 16.87 -23.68 -18.45
CA ASN A 30 17.72 -24.37 -17.46
C ASN A 30 16.92 -25.01 -16.31
N GLY A 31 15.60 -25.14 -16.44
CA GLY A 31 14.74 -25.86 -15.49
C GLY A 31 14.33 -25.06 -14.25
N ILE A 32 14.62 -23.76 -14.19
CA ILE A 32 14.11 -22.89 -13.11
C ILE A 32 12.62 -22.71 -13.29
N LYS A 33 11.88 -22.79 -12.17
CA LYS A 33 10.44 -22.59 -12.10
C LYS A 33 10.13 -21.55 -11.04
N ALA A 34 9.56 -20.43 -11.47
CA ALA A 34 9.21 -19.33 -10.60
C ALA A 34 7.70 -19.08 -10.64
N ARG A 35 7.11 -18.76 -9.48
CA ARG A 35 5.68 -18.52 -9.32
C ARG A 35 5.41 -17.19 -8.64
N ALA A 36 4.41 -16.47 -9.10
CA ALA A 36 3.93 -15.27 -8.43
C ALA A 36 2.41 -15.12 -8.56
N ALA A 37 1.79 -14.64 -7.49
CA ALA A 37 0.41 -14.20 -7.46
C ALA A 37 0.35 -12.69 -7.24
N VAL A 38 -0.76 -12.07 -7.62
CA VAL A 38 -0.99 -10.62 -7.42
C VAL A 38 -2.05 -10.37 -6.35
N PRO A 39 -1.88 -9.33 -5.52
CA PRO A 39 -2.90 -8.91 -4.57
C PRO A 39 -4.06 -8.20 -5.30
N SER A 40 -5.12 -7.92 -4.54
CA SER A 40 -6.25 -7.08 -4.95
C SER A 40 -6.52 -6.07 -3.84
N GLY A 41 -6.62 -4.78 -4.18
CA GLY A 41 -7.03 -3.72 -3.24
C GLY A 41 -8.51 -3.83 -2.85
N ALA A 42 -8.92 -3.08 -1.82
CA ALA A 42 -10.31 -2.93 -1.38
C ALA A 42 -10.82 -1.52 -1.73
N SER A 43 -10.07 -0.52 -1.30
CA SER A 43 -10.14 0.88 -1.68
C SER A 43 -9.24 1.05 -2.90
N THR A 44 -9.77 1.52 -4.01
CA THR A 44 -8.99 1.72 -5.24
C THR A 44 -9.11 3.17 -5.66
N GLY A 45 -7.99 3.89 -5.71
CA GLY A 45 -7.94 5.26 -6.20
C GLY A 45 -8.33 5.33 -7.67
N ILE A 46 -8.93 6.46 -8.09
CA ILE A 46 -9.48 6.60 -9.46
C ILE A 46 -8.41 6.61 -10.56
N TYR A 47 -7.14 6.78 -10.17
CA TYR A 47 -5.99 6.91 -11.06
C TYR A 47 -5.14 5.63 -11.17
N GLU A 48 -5.51 4.56 -10.47
CA GLU A 48 -4.78 3.30 -10.46
C GLU A 48 -4.75 2.58 -11.83
N ALA A 49 -3.74 1.74 -12.01
CA ALA A 49 -3.70 0.83 -13.16
C ALA A 49 -4.82 -0.20 -13.06
N LEU A 50 -5.60 -0.37 -14.12
CA LEU A 50 -6.89 -1.05 -14.04
C LEU A 50 -6.73 -2.57 -13.85
N GLU A 51 -7.27 -3.07 -12.74
CA GLU A 51 -7.42 -4.50 -12.54
C GLU A 51 -8.49 -5.06 -13.50
N LEU A 52 -8.11 -6.01 -14.36
CA LEU A 52 -9.05 -6.61 -15.30
C LEU A 52 -9.86 -7.72 -14.64
N ARG A 53 -11.15 -7.45 -14.42
CA ARG A 53 -12.16 -8.38 -13.93
C ARG A 53 -13.11 -8.85 -15.05
N ASP A 54 -13.73 -9.99 -14.84
CA ASP A 54 -14.63 -10.61 -15.82
C ASP A 54 -15.97 -9.86 -15.93
N GLY A 55 -16.48 -9.33 -14.82
CA GLY A 55 -17.87 -8.89 -14.71
C GLY A 55 -18.84 -10.07 -14.74
N GLY A 56 -20.15 -9.78 -14.81
CA GLY A 56 -21.19 -10.82 -14.87
C GLY A 56 -21.52 -11.44 -13.51
N SER A 57 -22.11 -12.64 -13.52
CA SER A 57 -22.63 -13.31 -12.31
C SER A 57 -21.57 -14.06 -11.50
N ASP A 58 -20.54 -14.60 -12.18
CA ASP A 58 -19.58 -15.50 -11.57
C ASP A 58 -18.70 -14.74 -10.57
N TYR A 59 -18.59 -15.28 -9.35
CA TYR A 59 -17.87 -14.66 -8.25
C TYR A 59 -18.28 -13.20 -8.01
N LEU A 60 -19.57 -12.87 -8.20
CA LEU A 60 -20.09 -11.51 -8.09
C LEU A 60 -19.39 -10.52 -9.05
N GLY A 61 -19.03 -11.00 -10.25
CA GLY A 61 -18.33 -10.23 -11.26
C GLY A 61 -16.81 -10.11 -11.06
N LYS A 62 -16.26 -10.71 -9.99
CA LYS A 62 -14.84 -10.62 -9.62
C LYS A 62 -13.96 -11.70 -10.23
N GLY A 63 -14.48 -12.52 -11.15
CA GLY A 63 -13.66 -13.49 -11.90
C GLY A 63 -12.48 -12.82 -12.61
N VAL A 64 -11.40 -13.59 -12.87
CA VAL A 64 -10.19 -13.10 -13.56
C VAL A 64 -9.82 -13.96 -14.78
N SER A 65 -10.78 -14.69 -15.35
CA SER A 65 -10.57 -15.56 -16.49
C SER A 65 -10.06 -14.81 -17.72
N LYS A 66 -10.49 -13.55 -17.94
CA LYS A 66 -9.98 -12.67 -19.01
C LYS A 66 -8.49 -12.37 -18.82
N ALA A 67 -8.07 -11.99 -17.62
CA ALA A 67 -6.67 -11.72 -17.31
C ALA A 67 -5.81 -12.99 -17.45
N VAL A 68 -6.30 -14.13 -16.96
CA VAL A 68 -5.65 -15.44 -17.13
C VAL A 68 -5.52 -15.82 -18.61
N ALA A 69 -6.55 -15.59 -19.42
CA ALA A 69 -6.52 -15.82 -20.84
C ALA A 69 -5.48 -14.92 -21.53
N ASN A 70 -5.44 -13.63 -21.22
CA ASN A 70 -4.46 -12.68 -21.74
C ASN A 70 -3.02 -13.15 -21.47
N VAL A 71 -2.72 -13.66 -20.27
CA VAL A 71 -1.40 -14.24 -20.00
C VAL A 71 -1.14 -15.47 -20.87
N ASN A 72 -2.07 -16.42 -20.92
CA ASN A 72 -1.87 -17.70 -21.57
C ASN A 72 -1.81 -17.62 -23.11
N THR A 73 -2.52 -16.67 -23.73
CA THR A 73 -2.67 -16.60 -25.19
C THR A 73 -1.92 -15.44 -25.84
N ILE A 74 -1.58 -14.39 -25.08
CA ILE A 74 -0.91 -13.19 -25.61
C ILE A 74 0.49 -13.03 -24.99
N ILE A 75 0.56 -12.80 -23.66
CA ILE A 75 1.83 -12.46 -23.01
C ILE A 75 2.79 -13.64 -23.07
N GLY A 76 2.34 -14.83 -22.66
CA GLY A 76 3.18 -16.01 -22.57
C GLY A 76 3.88 -16.38 -23.87
N PRO A 77 3.14 -16.55 -24.99
CA PRO A 77 3.75 -16.77 -26.31
C PRO A 77 4.74 -15.69 -26.71
N ALA A 78 4.47 -14.42 -26.37
CA ALA A 78 5.34 -13.30 -26.72
C ALA A 78 6.63 -13.21 -25.89
N LEU A 79 6.70 -13.88 -24.73
CA LEU A 79 7.89 -13.90 -23.87
C LEU A 79 8.82 -15.10 -24.09
N ILE A 80 8.39 -16.12 -24.85
CA ILE A 80 9.23 -17.30 -25.14
C ILE A 80 10.54 -16.87 -25.80
N GLY A 81 11.65 -17.42 -25.31
CA GLY A 81 13.00 -17.14 -25.81
C GLY A 81 13.66 -15.89 -25.22
N LYS A 82 12.95 -15.07 -24.44
CA LYS A 82 13.53 -13.88 -23.79
C LYS A 82 14.33 -14.27 -22.54
N ASP A 83 15.37 -13.48 -22.23
CA ASP A 83 16.19 -13.65 -21.03
C ASP A 83 15.43 -13.08 -19.80
N PRO A 84 15.10 -13.90 -18.78
CA PRO A 84 14.37 -13.44 -17.61
C PRO A 84 15.17 -12.48 -16.71
N THR A 85 16.46 -12.28 -16.97
CA THR A 85 17.30 -11.32 -16.24
C THR A 85 17.18 -9.88 -16.75
N GLU A 86 16.57 -9.69 -17.92
CA GLU A 86 16.34 -8.41 -18.59
C GLU A 86 14.98 -7.80 -18.19
N GLN A 87 14.78 -7.61 -16.87
CA GLN A 87 13.51 -7.20 -16.27
C GLN A 87 12.91 -5.95 -16.94
N THR A 88 13.69 -4.89 -17.08
CA THR A 88 13.25 -3.62 -17.68
C THR A 88 12.76 -3.81 -19.12
N ALA A 89 13.47 -4.62 -19.90
CA ALA A 89 13.13 -4.87 -21.30
C ALA A 89 11.81 -5.67 -21.42
N ILE A 90 11.63 -6.68 -20.57
CA ILE A 90 10.41 -7.50 -20.54
C ILE A 90 9.21 -6.66 -20.10
N ASP A 91 9.33 -5.88 -19.03
CA ASP A 91 8.24 -5.04 -18.54
C ASP A 91 7.83 -3.97 -19.56
N ASN A 92 8.81 -3.29 -20.17
CA ASN A 92 8.53 -2.30 -21.21
C ASN A 92 7.88 -2.95 -22.45
N PHE A 93 8.30 -4.16 -22.82
CA PHE A 93 7.66 -4.88 -23.91
C PHE A 93 6.19 -5.20 -23.61
N MET A 94 5.87 -5.68 -22.40
CA MET A 94 4.49 -5.96 -22.01
C MET A 94 3.63 -4.70 -21.97
N VAL A 95 4.13 -3.62 -21.36
CA VAL A 95 3.35 -2.39 -21.15
C VAL A 95 3.23 -1.56 -22.42
N GLN A 96 4.33 -1.32 -23.13
CA GLN A 96 4.37 -0.35 -24.23
C GLN A 96 3.98 -0.98 -25.57
N GLN A 97 4.28 -2.27 -25.79
CA GLN A 97 4.10 -2.93 -27.09
C GLN A 97 2.94 -3.92 -27.11
N LEU A 98 2.80 -4.77 -26.09
CA LEU A 98 1.71 -5.76 -26.05
C LEU A 98 0.38 -5.13 -25.63
N ASP A 99 0.41 -4.35 -24.55
CA ASP A 99 -0.77 -3.62 -24.08
C ASP A 99 -0.97 -2.31 -24.87
N GLY A 100 -0.05 -1.36 -24.72
CA GLY A 100 -0.03 -0.11 -25.48
C GLY A 100 -1.10 0.93 -25.08
N THR A 101 -1.90 0.68 -24.04
CA THR A 101 -2.98 1.59 -23.63
C THR A 101 -2.47 2.69 -22.69
N GLN A 102 -2.95 3.91 -22.93
CA GLN A 102 -2.63 5.09 -22.14
C GLN A 102 -3.89 5.86 -21.76
N ASN A 103 -3.86 6.51 -20.59
CA ASN A 103 -4.75 7.59 -20.20
C ASN A 103 -3.94 8.90 -20.04
N GLU A 104 -4.59 9.98 -19.60
CA GLU A 104 -3.93 11.27 -19.36
C GLU A 104 -2.77 11.18 -18.35
N TRP A 105 -2.81 10.17 -17.47
CA TRP A 105 -1.82 9.88 -16.43
C TRP A 105 -0.75 8.85 -16.84
N GLY A 106 -0.75 8.32 -18.07
CA GLY A 106 0.28 7.40 -18.56
C GLY A 106 -0.25 6.00 -18.90
N TRP A 107 0.61 4.98 -18.78
CA TRP A 107 0.29 3.61 -19.19
C TRP A 107 -0.72 2.94 -18.24
N CYS A 108 -1.98 2.84 -18.69
CA CYS A 108 -3.10 2.37 -17.85
C CYS A 108 -3.30 0.84 -17.87
N LYS A 109 -2.66 0.14 -18.83
CA LYS A 109 -2.63 -1.34 -18.87
C LYS A 109 -4.02 -1.97 -19.03
N GLN A 110 -4.96 -1.23 -19.62
CA GLN A 110 -6.37 -1.57 -19.69
C GLN A 110 -6.66 -2.77 -20.59
N LYS A 111 -5.85 -2.99 -21.64
CA LYS A 111 -6.11 -4.04 -22.63
C LYS A 111 -5.76 -5.43 -22.09
N LEU A 112 -4.60 -5.57 -21.46
CA LEU A 112 -4.14 -6.84 -20.92
C LEU A 112 -4.53 -7.04 -19.46
N GLY A 113 -4.73 -5.95 -18.72
CA GLY A 113 -4.98 -5.93 -17.28
C GLY A 113 -3.68 -5.76 -16.49
N ALA A 114 -3.69 -4.83 -15.53
CA ALA A 114 -2.54 -4.60 -14.64
C ALA A 114 -2.19 -5.87 -13.83
N ASN A 115 -3.20 -6.61 -13.37
CA ASN A 115 -3.05 -7.88 -12.66
C ASN A 115 -2.36 -8.97 -13.52
N ALA A 116 -2.65 -9.06 -14.82
CA ALA A 116 -1.98 -9.99 -15.73
C ALA A 116 -0.50 -9.63 -15.93
N ILE A 117 -0.21 -8.37 -16.24
CA ILE A 117 1.16 -7.89 -16.49
C ILE A 117 2.01 -8.02 -15.22
N LEU A 118 1.47 -7.61 -14.08
CA LEU A 118 2.19 -7.68 -12.80
C LEU A 118 2.51 -9.14 -12.47
N ALA A 119 1.55 -10.07 -12.52
CA ALA A 119 1.78 -11.47 -12.17
C ALA A 119 2.94 -12.09 -12.98
N VAL A 120 2.98 -11.81 -14.29
CA VAL A 120 4.09 -12.26 -15.16
C VAL A 120 5.39 -11.59 -14.77
N SER A 121 5.38 -10.27 -14.58
CA SER A 121 6.56 -9.49 -14.20
C SER A 121 7.21 -9.99 -12.90
N LEU A 122 6.41 -10.33 -11.89
CA LEU A 122 6.88 -10.88 -10.62
C LEU A 122 7.51 -12.26 -10.77
N ALA A 123 6.87 -13.13 -11.56
CA ALA A 123 7.39 -14.47 -11.82
C ALA A 123 8.71 -14.41 -12.62
N VAL A 124 8.81 -13.49 -13.59
CA VAL A 124 10.05 -13.20 -14.32
C VAL A 124 11.15 -12.69 -13.39
N CYS A 125 10.85 -11.75 -12.50
CA CYS A 125 11.82 -11.23 -11.52
C CYS A 125 12.39 -12.33 -10.62
N LYS A 126 11.53 -13.24 -10.14
CA LYS A 126 11.95 -14.42 -9.37
C LYS A 126 12.83 -15.37 -10.22
N ALA A 127 12.43 -15.66 -11.46
CA ALA A 127 13.23 -16.48 -12.36
C ALA A 127 14.61 -15.83 -12.64
N GLY A 128 14.65 -14.52 -12.88
CA GLY A 128 15.87 -13.75 -13.09
C GLY A 128 16.81 -13.78 -11.87
N ALA A 129 16.26 -13.70 -10.65
CA ALA A 129 17.03 -13.85 -9.42
C ALA A 129 17.68 -15.24 -9.32
N GLU A 130 16.92 -16.31 -9.58
CA GLU A 130 17.41 -17.68 -9.55
C GLU A 130 18.45 -17.95 -10.66
N VAL A 131 18.26 -17.41 -11.87
CA VAL A 131 19.25 -17.49 -12.96
C VAL A 131 20.56 -16.82 -12.56
N LYS A 132 20.50 -15.66 -11.88
CA LYS A 132 21.68 -14.98 -11.32
C LYS A 132 22.21 -15.63 -10.04
N LYS A 133 21.55 -16.67 -9.51
CA LYS A 133 21.86 -17.33 -8.22
C LYS A 133 21.90 -16.33 -7.05
N LEU A 134 20.99 -15.35 -7.08
CA LEU A 134 20.82 -14.36 -6.04
C LEU A 134 19.51 -14.61 -5.30
N PRO A 135 19.46 -14.38 -3.97
CA PRO A 135 18.18 -14.25 -3.32
C PRO A 135 17.41 -13.05 -3.90
N LEU A 136 16.08 -13.16 -3.99
CA LEU A 136 15.22 -12.18 -4.65
C LEU A 136 15.49 -10.74 -4.20
N TYR A 137 15.61 -10.49 -2.89
CA TYR A 137 15.84 -9.14 -2.36
C TYR A 137 17.15 -8.50 -2.88
N LYS A 138 18.22 -9.29 -3.09
CA LYS A 138 19.47 -8.79 -3.69
C LYS A 138 19.31 -8.53 -5.18
N HIS A 139 18.55 -9.39 -5.87
CA HIS A 139 18.27 -9.19 -7.28
C HIS A 139 17.52 -7.87 -7.51
N ILE A 140 16.46 -7.61 -6.73
CA ILE A 140 15.71 -6.36 -6.85
C ILE A 140 16.57 -5.15 -6.45
N ALA A 141 17.39 -5.27 -5.40
CA ALA A 141 18.33 -4.20 -5.04
C ALA A 141 19.31 -3.87 -6.17
N ASN A 142 19.83 -4.87 -6.88
CA ASN A 142 20.68 -4.65 -8.05
C ASN A 142 19.93 -3.96 -9.20
N LEU A 143 18.66 -4.33 -9.45
CA LEU A 143 17.82 -3.64 -10.45
C LEU A 143 17.58 -2.16 -10.07
N ALA A 144 17.46 -1.87 -8.78
CA ALA A 144 17.31 -0.52 -8.23
C ALA A 144 18.62 0.28 -8.14
N GLY A 145 19.78 -0.34 -8.36
CA GLY A 145 21.07 0.31 -8.10
C GLY A 145 21.35 0.51 -6.61
N ASN A 146 20.66 -0.21 -5.73
CA ASN A 146 20.76 -0.11 -4.29
C ASN A 146 21.88 -1.00 -3.75
N SER A 147 22.99 -0.39 -3.34
CA SER A 147 24.15 -1.09 -2.79
C SER A 147 24.05 -1.38 -1.29
N LYS A 148 23.23 -0.61 -0.55
CA LYS A 148 23.02 -0.75 0.88
C LYS A 148 21.61 -1.25 1.16
N LEU A 149 21.53 -2.44 1.75
CA LEU A 149 20.26 -3.02 2.20
C LEU A 149 19.96 -2.59 3.63
N VAL A 150 18.67 -2.36 3.90
CA VAL A 150 18.15 -2.00 5.22
C VAL A 150 16.94 -2.89 5.51
N LEU A 151 16.81 -3.35 6.76
CA LEU A 151 15.58 -3.99 7.22
C LEU A 151 14.58 -2.90 7.64
N PRO A 152 13.32 -2.98 7.20
CA PRO A 152 12.34 -1.94 7.51
C PRO A 152 11.88 -2.01 8.97
N VAL A 153 11.38 -0.89 9.48
CA VAL A 153 10.49 -0.92 10.65
C VAL A 153 9.13 -1.41 10.16
N PRO A 154 8.57 -2.50 10.72
CA PRO A 154 7.23 -2.95 10.34
C PRO A 154 6.17 -2.00 10.92
N ALA A 155 5.21 -1.59 10.11
CA ALA A 155 3.97 -0.97 10.56
C ALA A 155 2.89 -2.05 10.61
N PHE A 156 2.39 -2.34 11.80
CA PHE A 156 1.36 -3.37 12.00
C PHE A 156 0.00 -2.69 12.11
N ASN A 157 -0.90 -2.93 11.16
CA ASN A 157 -2.30 -2.59 11.33
C ASN A 157 -2.92 -3.45 12.45
N VAL A 158 -3.46 -2.80 13.49
CA VAL A 158 -3.93 -3.49 14.70
C VAL A 158 -5.34 -3.10 15.15
N ILE A 159 -5.88 -1.99 14.64
CA ILE A 159 -7.30 -1.61 14.77
C ILE A 159 -7.79 -1.15 13.40
N ASN A 160 -8.87 -1.77 12.93
CA ASN A 160 -9.47 -1.48 11.64
C ASN A 160 -10.73 -0.62 11.81
N GLY A 161 -10.91 0.34 10.90
CA GLY A 161 -12.11 1.15 10.69
C GLY A 161 -12.40 1.30 9.20
N GLY A 162 -13.02 2.41 8.81
CA GLY A 162 -13.28 2.74 7.40
C GLY A 162 -13.97 1.61 6.65
N SER A 163 -13.52 1.35 5.41
CA SER A 163 -14.05 0.29 4.56
C SER A 163 -13.57 -1.13 4.95
N HIS A 164 -12.63 -1.25 5.89
CA HIS A 164 -12.04 -2.51 6.35
C HIS A 164 -12.73 -3.15 7.57
N ALA A 165 -13.76 -2.50 8.13
CA ALA A 165 -14.46 -2.99 9.33
C ALA A 165 -15.96 -2.65 9.34
N GLY A 166 -16.77 -3.48 9.99
CA GLY A 166 -18.21 -3.21 10.21
C GLY A 166 -18.54 -2.30 11.40
N ASN A 167 -17.55 -1.60 11.97
CA ASN A 167 -17.75 -0.68 13.09
C ASN A 167 -18.10 0.75 12.62
N LYS A 168 -18.17 1.72 13.53
CA LYS A 168 -18.53 3.13 13.23
C LYS A 168 -17.30 4.02 12.98
N LEU A 169 -16.10 3.48 13.13
CA LEU A 169 -14.86 4.21 13.01
C LEU A 169 -14.64 4.66 11.56
N ALA A 170 -14.43 5.96 11.36
CA ALA A 170 -14.25 6.52 10.01
C ALA A 170 -12.86 6.23 9.43
N MET A 171 -11.81 6.43 10.23
CA MET A 171 -10.42 6.23 9.80
C MET A 171 -10.12 4.75 9.60
N GLN A 172 -9.39 4.41 8.54
CA GLN A 172 -9.26 3.04 8.07
C GLN A 172 -8.34 2.17 8.94
N GLU A 173 -7.18 2.69 9.36
CA GLU A 173 -6.16 1.90 10.04
C GLU A 173 -5.46 2.65 11.14
N PHE A 174 -5.28 1.97 12.28
CA PHE A 174 -4.42 2.43 13.35
C PHE A 174 -3.31 1.40 13.55
N MET A 175 -2.09 1.85 13.27
CA MET A 175 -0.91 1.03 13.22
C MET A 175 0.00 1.24 14.42
N ILE A 176 0.81 0.23 14.74
CA ILE A 176 1.93 0.35 15.67
C ILE A 176 3.26 0.12 14.94
N LEU A 177 4.28 0.90 15.31
CA LEU A 177 5.62 0.86 14.72
C LEU A 177 6.67 0.73 15.82
N PRO A 178 7.38 -0.40 15.95
CA PRO A 178 8.42 -0.63 16.95
C PRO A 178 9.75 0.02 16.55
N VAL A 179 9.79 1.35 16.46
CA VAL A 179 10.97 2.14 16.04
C VAL A 179 12.17 2.00 16.99
N GLY A 180 11.93 1.66 18.26
CA GLY A 180 12.96 1.43 19.27
C GLY A 180 13.60 0.04 19.25
N ALA A 181 13.25 -0.83 18.29
CA ALA A 181 13.83 -2.16 18.14
C ALA A 181 15.22 -2.11 17.48
N SER A 182 16.14 -2.94 17.95
CA SER A 182 17.51 -3.07 17.42
C SER A 182 17.61 -3.99 16.20
N SER A 183 16.55 -4.73 15.88
CA SER A 183 16.49 -5.66 14.75
C SER A 183 15.06 -5.92 14.31
N PHE A 184 14.87 -6.36 13.07
CA PHE A 184 13.54 -6.79 12.58
C PHE A 184 12.94 -7.90 13.44
N LYS A 185 13.75 -8.83 13.94
CA LYS A 185 13.29 -9.90 14.84
C LYS A 185 12.73 -9.34 16.15
N GLU A 186 13.39 -8.35 16.72
CA GLU A 186 12.90 -7.66 17.92
C GLU A 186 11.65 -6.83 17.63
N ALA A 187 11.61 -6.13 16.50
CA ALA A 187 10.44 -5.40 16.04
C ALA A 187 9.21 -6.30 15.93
N MET A 188 9.35 -7.49 15.33
CA MET A 188 8.28 -8.49 15.26
C MET A 188 7.82 -8.94 16.65
N LYS A 189 8.75 -9.17 17.58
CA LYS A 189 8.42 -9.53 18.97
C LYS A 189 7.60 -8.43 19.64
N MET A 190 8.06 -7.17 19.56
CA MET A 190 7.35 -6.01 20.12
C MET A 190 5.93 -5.89 19.55
N GLY A 191 5.79 -5.95 18.22
CA GLY A 191 4.48 -5.89 17.56
C GLY A 191 3.52 -6.98 18.02
N VAL A 192 3.98 -8.24 18.07
CA VAL A 192 3.18 -9.39 18.50
C VAL A 192 2.72 -9.26 19.96
N GLU A 193 3.60 -8.84 20.86
CA GLU A 193 3.26 -8.69 22.28
C GLU A 193 2.27 -7.54 22.51
N VAL A 194 2.45 -6.39 21.83
CA VAL A 194 1.48 -5.28 21.87
C VAL A 194 0.13 -5.72 21.31
N TYR A 195 0.10 -6.44 20.18
CA TYR A 195 -1.13 -6.95 19.58
C TYR A 195 -1.93 -7.87 20.54
N HIS A 196 -1.27 -8.79 21.24
CA HIS A 196 -1.94 -9.67 22.20
C HIS A 196 -2.41 -8.95 23.47
N HIS A 197 -1.68 -7.92 23.91
CA HIS A 197 -2.15 -7.05 24.99
C HIS A 197 -3.33 -6.18 24.56
N LEU A 198 -3.31 -5.66 23.34
CA LEU A 198 -4.44 -4.94 22.74
C LEU A 198 -5.69 -5.82 22.70
N LYS A 199 -5.56 -7.09 22.24
CA LYS A 199 -6.65 -8.07 22.30
C LYS A 199 -7.27 -8.18 23.69
N SER A 200 -6.43 -8.24 24.72
CA SER A 200 -6.87 -8.36 26.12
C SER A 200 -7.55 -7.08 26.63
N VAL A 201 -7.05 -5.90 26.23
CA VAL A 201 -7.66 -4.60 26.54
C VAL A 201 -9.04 -4.49 25.89
N ILE A 202 -9.13 -4.79 24.60
CA ILE A 202 -10.38 -4.78 23.83
C ILE A 202 -11.39 -5.76 24.43
N LYS A 203 -10.97 -7.02 24.68
CA LYS A 203 -11.84 -8.04 25.29
C LYS A 203 -12.42 -7.58 26.63
N LYS A 204 -11.61 -6.92 27.45
CA LYS A 204 -12.05 -6.43 28.76
C LYS A 204 -13.06 -5.29 28.64
N LYS A 205 -12.91 -4.41 27.66
CA LYS A 205 -13.73 -3.20 27.51
C LYS A 205 -15.01 -3.44 26.70
N TYR A 206 -14.93 -4.19 25.61
CA TYR A 206 -16.03 -4.37 24.64
C TYR A 206 -16.53 -5.81 24.53
N GLY A 207 -15.94 -6.75 25.27
CA GLY A 207 -16.33 -8.16 25.26
C GLY A 207 -15.58 -9.01 24.22
N GLN A 208 -15.89 -10.31 24.22
CA GLN A 208 -15.18 -11.31 23.42
C GLN A 208 -15.32 -11.08 21.91
N ASP A 209 -16.52 -10.67 21.46
CA ASP A 209 -16.83 -10.54 20.03
C ASP A 209 -16.07 -9.38 19.36
N ALA A 210 -15.69 -8.36 20.15
CA ALA A 210 -14.86 -7.25 19.69
C ALA A 210 -13.40 -7.66 19.38
N THR A 211 -13.01 -8.91 19.66
CA THR A 211 -11.69 -9.45 19.33
C THR A 211 -11.64 -10.24 18.02
N ASN A 212 -12.72 -10.22 17.26
CA ASN A 212 -12.70 -10.61 15.85
C ASN A 212 -11.80 -9.66 15.06
N VAL A 213 -11.25 -10.17 13.96
CA VAL A 213 -10.32 -9.43 13.12
C VAL A 213 -10.95 -9.05 11.79
N GLY A 214 -10.56 -7.91 11.23
CA GLY A 214 -10.91 -7.51 9.86
C GLY A 214 -9.99 -8.14 8.82
N ASP A 215 -10.08 -7.63 7.59
CA ASP A 215 -9.40 -8.17 6.41
C ASP A 215 -7.86 -8.26 6.57
N GLU A 216 -7.28 -7.35 7.35
CA GLU A 216 -5.83 -7.26 7.58
C GLU A 216 -5.35 -7.83 8.92
N GLY A 217 -6.23 -8.49 9.68
CA GLY A 217 -5.88 -9.10 10.96
C GLY A 217 -5.90 -8.15 12.17
N GLY A 218 -6.09 -6.84 11.96
CA GLY A 218 -6.39 -5.89 13.03
C GLY A 218 -7.79 -6.09 13.63
N PHE A 219 -7.98 -5.66 14.89
CA PHE A 219 -9.27 -5.81 15.57
C PHE A 219 -10.29 -4.79 15.07
N ALA A 220 -11.58 -5.16 15.08
CA ALA A 220 -12.66 -4.25 14.72
C ALA A 220 -13.60 -3.99 15.93
N PRO A 221 -13.11 -3.35 17.02
CA PRO A 221 -13.97 -3.02 18.15
C PRO A 221 -15.04 -2.01 17.71
N ASN A 222 -16.19 -2.04 18.39
CA ASN A 222 -17.28 -1.10 18.13
C ASN A 222 -16.99 0.27 18.76
N ILE A 223 -15.99 0.95 18.21
CA ILE A 223 -15.59 2.31 18.57
C ILE A 223 -16.14 3.29 17.53
N GLN A 224 -16.55 4.46 18.01
CA GLN A 224 -17.04 5.55 17.16
C GLN A 224 -16.04 6.71 17.10
N GLU A 225 -15.37 7.02 18.21
CA GLU A 225 -14.39 8.11 18.27
C GLU A 225 -12.98 7.62 17.95
N ASN A 226 -12.31 8.26 16.97
CA ASN A 226 -10.92 7.92 16.60
C ASN A 226 -9.94 8.00 17.78
N LYS A 227 -10.16 8.97 18.70
CA LYS A 227 -9.38 9.13 19.92
C LYS A 227 -9.43 7.89 20.82
N GLU A 228 -10.56 7.18 20.84
CA GLU A 228 -10.71 5.96 21.61
C GLU A 228 -9.80 4.83 21.08
N GLY A 229 -9.64 4.73 19.75
CA GLY A 229 -8.69 3.83 19.11
C GLY A 229 -7.24 4.11 19.56
N LEU A 230 -6.83 5.38 19.52
CA LEU A 230 -5.51 5.82 19.97
C LEU A 230 -5.25 5.51 21.46
N GLU A 231 -6.26 5.69 22.32
CA GLU A 231 -6.16 5.40 23.74
C GLU A 231 -5.99 3.90 24.03
N LEU A 232 -6.68 3.04 23.27
CA LEU A 232 -6.51 1.59 23.34
C LEU A 232 -5.08 1.18 22.98
N LEU A 233 -4.51 1.78 21.92
CA LEU A 233 -3.12 1.53 21.52
C LEU A 233 -2.14 1.98 22.58
N ASN A 234 -2.28 3.21 23.09
CA ASN A 234 -1.40 3.73 24.13
C ASN A 234 -1.42 2.84 25.39
N THR A 235 -2.62 2.39 25.80
CA THR A 235 -2.79 1.44 26.90
C THR A 235 -2.11 0.10 26.62
N ALA A 236 -2.25 -0.44 25.41
CA ALA A 236 -1.65 -1.72 25.03
C ALA A 236 -0.12 -1.66 24.98
N ILE A 237 0.44 -0.58 24.40
CA ILE A 237 1.88 -0.31 24.35
C ILE A 237 2.46 -0.21 25.76
N ALA A 238 1.79 0.54 26.66
CA ALA A 238 2.22 0.70 28.04
C ALA A 238 2.20 -0.64 28.81
N LYS A 239 1.11 -1.41 28.66
CA LYS A 239 1.01 -2.75 29.28
C LYS A 239 2.10 -3.71 28.80
N ALA A 240 2.53 -3.58 27.54
CA ALA A 240 3.56 -4.44 26.96
C ALA A 240 4.98 -4.02 27.38
N GLY A 241 5.12 -2.90 28.10
CA GLY A 241 6.42 -2.38 28.53
C GLY A 241 7.21 -1.71 27.41
N TYR A 242 6.55 -1.24 26.36
CA TYR A 242 7.19 -0.67 25.16
C TYR A 242 6.91 0.82 24.95
N THR A 243 6.45 1.54 25.98
CA THR A 243 6.33 3.02 25.94
C THR A 243 7.65 3.66 25.50
N GLY A 244 7.58 4.55 24.52
CA GLY A 244 8.76 5.22 23.93
C GLY A 244 9.58 4.37 22.96
N LYS A 245 9.24 3.08 22.78
CA LYS A 245 9.87 2.19 21.78
C LYS A 245 8.93 1.82 20.64
N VAL A 246 7.62 1.80 20.92
CA VAL A 246 6.57 1.60 19.93
C VAL A 246 5.80 2.92 19.81
N VAL A 247 5.68 3.40 18.58
CA VAL A 247 4.96 4.62 18.18
C VAL A 247 3.78 4.25 17.29
N ILE A 248 2.94 5.22 16.94
CA ILE A 248 1.69 5.02 16.20
C ILE A 248 1.81 5.57 14.78
N GLY A 249 1.22 4.85 13.83
CA GLY A 249 0.94 5.31 12.48
C GLY A 249 -0.56 5.22 12.22
N MET A 250 -1.05 6.00 11.25
CA MET A 250 -2.46 5.98 10.87
C MET A 250 -2.56 5.96 9.35
N ASP A 251 -3.49 5.18 8.82
CA ASP A 251 -4.05 5.40 7.48
C ASP A 251 -5.50 5.84 7.67
N VAL A 252 -5.78 7.05 7.17
CA VAL A 252 -7.08 7.65 7.31
C VAL A 252 -7.99 7.26 6.14
N ALA A 253 -7.45 7.06 4.93
CA ALA A 253 -8.22 6.88 3.70
C ALA A 253 -9.35 7.92 3.52
N ALA A 254 -9.00 9.21 3.65
CA ALA A 254 -9.99 10.27 3.78
C ALA A 254 -10.91 10.45 2.56
N SER A 255 -10.50 9.98 1.37
CA SER A 255 -11.36 9.95 0.17
C SER A 255 -12.65 9.15 0.37
N GLU A 256 -12.62 8.09 1.19
CA GLU A 256 -13.79 7.22 1.42
C GLU A 256 -14.95 7.94 2.13
N PHE A 257 -14.65 9.03 2.84
CA PHE A 257 -15.63 9.82 3.57
C PHE A 257 -15.62 11.30 3.18
N TYR A 258 -15.09 11.61 2.00
CA TYR A 258 -15.15 12.94 1.41
C TYR A 258 -16.45 13.12 0.61
N GLY A 259 -17.24 14.12 0.98
CA GLY A 259 -18.53 14.43 0.38
C GLY A 259 -18.44 15.34 -0.84
N THR A 260 -19.47 15.29 -1.70
CA THR A 260 -19.61 16.20 -2.85
C THR A 260 -19.76 17.68 -2.46
N ASP A 261 -20.07 17.95 -1.19
CA ASP A 261 -20.10 19.28 -0.57
C ASP A 261 -18.71 19.76 -0.11
N LYS A 262 -17.65 19.01 -0.43
CA LYS A 262 -16.25 19.28 -0.07
C LYS A 262 -16.00 19.28 1.44
N THR A 263 -16.69 18.40 2.16
CA THR A 263 -16.52 18.16 3.59
C THR A 263 -16.19 16.71 3.88
N TYR A 264 -15.62 16.43 5.05
CA TYR A 264 -15.26 15.09 5.51
C TYR A 264 -16.26 14.62 6.56
N ASP A 265 -16.88 13.47 6.36
CA ASP A 265 -17.94 12.94 7.25
C ASP A 265 -17.42 11.82 8.15
N LEU A 266 -17.12 12.14 9.41
CA LEU A 266 -16.61 11.16 10.37
C LEU A 266 -17.66 10.13 10.84
N ASN A 267 -18.91 10.23 10.39
CA ASN A 267 -19.99 9.27 10.65
C ASN A 267 -20.59 8.70 9.35
N PHE A 268 -19.83 8.68 8.24
CA PHE A 268 -20.35 8.26 6.91
C PHE A 268 -20.99 6.85 6.87
N LYS A 269 -20.68 6.00 7.85
CA LYS A 269 -21.19 4.61 7.97
C LYS A 269 -22.52 4.50 8.74
N GLU A 270 -23.00 5.58 9.35
CA GLU A 270 -24.26 5.60 10.09
C GLU A 270 -25.46 5.66 9.14
N GLU A 271 -26.40 4.71 9.23
CA GLU A 271 -27.61 4.70 8.39
C GLU A 271 -28.48 5.96 8.59
N ASN A 272 -28.54 6.49 9.81
CA ASN A 272 -29.30 7.69 10.18
C ASN A 272 -28.38 8.91 10.38
N ASN A 273 -27.41 9.10 9.48
CA ASN A 273 -26.48 10.21 9.56
C ASN A 273 -27.19 11.57 9.35
N ASP A 274 -27.14 12.43 10.36
CA ASP A 274 -27.75 13.77 10.36
C ASP A 274 -26.80 14.86 9.84
N GLY A 275 -25.59 14.48 9.38
CA GLY A 275 -24.57 15.37 8.82
C GLY A 275 -23.84 16.23 9.85
N LYS A 276 -24.09 16.07 11.16
CA LYS A 276 -23.44 16.90 12.19
C LYS A 276 -21.95 16.63 12.37
N GLN A 277 -21.47 15.47 11.94
CA GLN A 277 -20.04 15.11 11.99
C GLN A 277 -19.29 15.43 10.69
N LYS A 278 -19.93 16.20 9.79
CA LYS A 278 -19.24 16.78 8.64
C LYS A 278 -18.35 17.93 9.08
N ILE A 279 -17.07 17.84 8.73
CA ILE A 279 -16.06 18.85 9.07
C ILE A 279 -15.31 19.32 7.82
N SER A 280 -14.78 20.54 7.87
CA SER A 280 -13.93 21.05 6.79
C SER A 280 -12.54 20.41 6.81
N GLY A 281 -11.80 20.52 5.72
CA GLY A 281 -10.39 20.10 5.67
C GLY A 281 -9.52 20.81 6.73
N ASP A 282 -9.75 22.10 7.00
CA ASP A 282 -9.05 22.82 8.07
C ASP A 282 -9.37 22.27 9.47
N ALA A 283 -10.63 21.91 9.73
CA ALA A 283 -11.03 21.28 11.00
C ALA A 283 -10.44 19.87 11.16
N LEU A 284 -10.40 19.09 10.07
CA LEU A 284 -9.79 17.76 10.05
C LEU A 284 -8.25 17.83 10.25
N LYS A 285 -7.60 18.82 9.63
CA LYS A 285 -6.18 19.15 9.87
C LYS A 285 -5.91 19.44 11.34
N ASP A 286 -6.72 20.28 11.97
CA ASP A 286 -6.58 20.62 13.39
C ASP A 286 -6.86 19.41 14.31
N LEU A 287 -7.77 18.52 13.91
CA LEU A 287 -7.98 17.23 14.58
C LEU A 287 -6.69 16.38 14.56
N TYR A 288 -6.04 16.20 13.40
CA TYR A 288 -4.78 15.46 13.33
C TYR A 288 -3.69 16.08 14.20
N LYS A 289 -3.57 17.41 14.19
CA LYS A 289 -2.61 18.12 15.05
C LYS A 289 -2.87 17.87 16.53
N SER A 290 -4.13 17.81 16.95
CA SER A 290 -4.49 17.45 18.33
C SER A 290 -4.07 16.02 18.67
N PHE A 291 -4.25 15.06 17.75
CA PHE A 291 -3.81 13.69 17.96
C PHE A 291 -2.29 13.61 18.08
N VAL A 292 -1.53 14.28 17.22
CA VAL A 292 -0.06 14.32 17.25
C VAL A 292 0.47 14.98 18.53
N ALA A 293 -0.26 15.95 19.09
CA ALA A 293 0.12 16.58 20.35
C ALA A 293 -0.10 15.67 21.57
N GLU A 294 -1.09 14.78 21.51
CA GLU A 294 -1.49 13.92 22.63
C GLU A 294 -0.89 12.50 22.57
N TYR A 295 -0.61 12.00 21.37
CA TYR A 295 -0.20 10.61 21.12
C TYR A 295 1.11 10.55 20.34
N PRO A 296 1.92 9.47 20.49
CA PRO A 296 3.20 9.31 19.80
C PRO A 296 2.99 8.91 18.33
N ILE A 297 2.31 9.75 17.55
CA ILE A 297 2.04 9.52 16.13
C ILE A 297 3.22 10.05 15.31
N VAL A 298 3.74 9.21 14.42
CA VAL A 298 4.90 9.54 13.58
C VAL A 298 4.60 9.48 12.08
N SER A 299 3.46 8.91 11.68
CA SER A 299 3.04 8.80 10.29
C SER A 299 1.52 8.93 10.17
N ILE A 300 1.08 9.70 9.17
CA ILE A 300 -0.33 9.81 8.78
C ILE A 300 -0.40 9.64 7.25
N GLU A 301 -1.12 8.61 6.84
CA GLU A 301 -1.40 8.24 5.46
C GLU A 301 -2.81 8.67 5.07
N ASP A 302 -2.94 9.15 3.84
CA ASP A 302 -4.14 9.72 3.24
C ASP A 302 -5.00 10.61 4.14
N PRO A 303 -4.42 11.66 4.76
CA PRO A 303 -5.14 12.55 5.67
C PRO A 303 -6.29 13.32 5.01
N PHE A 304 -6.28 13.48 3.69
CA PHE A 304 -7.29 14.22 2.93
C PHE A 304 -7.61 13.49 1.63
N ASP A 305 -8.67 13.95 0.96
CA ASP A 305 -9.08 13.41 -0.33
C ASP A 305 -7.95 13.48 -1.37
N GLN A 306 -7.89 12.49 -2.26
CA GLN A 306 -6.91 12.32 -3.34
C GLN A 306 -6.73 13.56 -4.24
N ASP A 307 -7.68 14.51 -4.28
CA ASP A 307 -7.56 15.76 -5.03
C ASP A 307 -7.39 17.01 -4.13
N ASP A 308 -7.40 16.86 -2.80
CA ASP A 308 -7.32 17.96 -1.83
C ASP A 308 -5.88 18.40 -1.51
N TRP A 309 -5.14 18.74 -2.57
CA TRP A 309 -3.75 19.20 -2.49
C TRP A 309 -3.55 20.42 -1.58
N GLU A 310 -4.57 21.26 -1.43
CA GLU A 310 -4.50 22.43 -0.55
C GLU A 310 -4.27 21.99 0.90
N HIS A 311 -5.10 21.06 1.41
CA HIS A 311 -4.99 20.61 2.80
C HIS A 311 -3.78 19.69 3.03
N TYR A 312 -3.39 18.86 2.04
CA TYR A 312 -2.10 18.15 2.09
C TYR A 312 -0.93 19.10 2.29
N SER A 313 -0.86 20.18 1.49
CA SER A 313 0.21 21.18 1.61
C SER A 313 0.16 21.91 2.95
N LYS A 314 -1.03 22.31 3.44
CA LYS A 314 -1.18 22.95 4.75
C LYS A 314 -0.69 22.05 5.89
N LEU A 315 -1.15 20.81 5.96
CA LEU A 315 -0.76 19.87 7.03
C LEU A 315 0.74 19.57 6.97
N THR A 316 1.28 19.31 5.79
CA THR A 316 2.71 19.02 5.60
C THR A 316 3.57 20.22 6.03
N ASN A 317 3.16 21.45 5.71
CA ASN A 317 3.88 22.65 6.13
C ASN A 317 3.80 22.88 7.66
N GLU A 318 2.69 22.52 8.29
CA GLU A 318 2.47 22.76 9.72
C GLU A 318 3.13 21.71 10.63
N ILE A 319 3.13 20.42 10.23
CA ILE A 319 3.63 19.31 11.07
C ILE A 319 4.57 18.32 10.38
N GLY A 320 4.86 18.49 9.08
CA GLY A 320 5.63 17.53 8.29
C GLY A 320 7.09 17.35 8.72
N GLU A 321 7.64 18.28 9.51
CA GLU A 321 8.97 18.09 10.14
C GLU A 321 8.96 17.06 11.28
N LYS A 322 7.80 16.80 11.88
CA LYS A 322 7.64 15.90 13.05
C LYS A 322 6.94 14.60 12.70
N VAL A 323 6.06 14.63 11.70
CA VAL A 323 5.18 13.52 11.32
C VAL A 323 5.31 13.31 9.82
N GLN A 324 5.56 12.06 9.42
CA GLN A 324 5.56 11.66 8.02
C GLN A 324 4.14 11.78 7.45
N ILE A 325 3.98 12.48 6.33
CA ILE A 325 2.72 12.55 5.60
C ILE A 325 2.85 11.65 4.35
N VAL A 326 2.05 10.60 4.31
CA VAL A 326 2.06 9.61 3.22
C VAL A 326 0.87 9.88 2.33
N GLY A 327 1.09 9.86 1.01
CA GLY A 327 0.01 9.87 0.02
C GLY A 327 -0.01 8.52 -0.71
N ASP A 328 -1.10 7.78 -0.56
CA ASP A 328 -1.39 6.54 -1.29
C ASP A 328 -2.35 6.85 -2.45
N ASP A 329 -3.63 7.10 -2.19
CA ASP A 329 -4.63 7.47 -3.21
C ASP A 329 -4.26 8.77 -3.94
N LEU A 330 -3.63 9.71 -3.23
CA LEU A 330 -3.12 10.97 -3.80
C LEU A 330 -2.11 10.72 -4.94
N LEU A 331 -1.29 9.66 -4.81
CA LEU A 331 -0.13 9.43 -5.66
C LEU A 331 -0.30 8.23 -6.60
N VAL A 332 -1.14 7.26 -6.23
CA VAL A 332 -1.44 5.97 -6.91
C VAL A 332 -0.21 5.28 -7.51
N THR A 333 0.96 5.52 -6.93
CA THR A 333 2.25 5.07 -7.47
C THR A 333 2.47 5.46 -8.95
N ASN A 334 1.88 6.58 -9.41
CA ASN A 334 1.97 7.04 -10.80
C ASN A 334 2.99 8.20 -10.95
N PRO A 335 4.07 8.01 -11.73
CA PRO A 335 5.09 9.03 -11.92
C PRO A 335 4.58 10.39 -12.41
N LYS A 336 3.54 10.44 -13.26
CA LYS A 336 3.00 11.70 -13.77
C LYS A 336 2.20 12.48 -12.73
N GLY A 337 1.37 11.79 -11.93
CA GLY A 337 0.64 12.41 -10.82
C GLY A 337 1.61 13.02 -9.80
N CYS A 338 2.69 12.28 -9.52
CA CYS A 338 3.71 12.69 -8.57
C CYS A 338 4.56 13.87 -9.07
N GLU A 339 5.07 13.82 -10.32
CA GLU A 339 5.90 14.91 -10.85
C GLU A 339 5.10 16.21 -11.14
N GLY A 340 3.84 16.08 -11.56
CA GLY A 340 3.00 17.20 -11.95
C GLY A 340 2.48 18.01 -10.75
N ASN A 341 1.97 17.32 -9.73
CA ASN A 341 1.28 17.98 -8.61
C ASN A 341 2.22 18.32 -7.45
N CYS A 342 3.24 17.49 -7.15
CA CYS A 342 4.25 17.84 -6.15
C CYS A 342 5.07 19.08 -6.55
N ARG A 343 5.23 19.39 -7.85
CA ARG A 343 5.93 20.61 -8.28
C ARG A 343 5.07 21.86 -8.26
N LYS A 344 3.75 21.72 -8.41
CA LYS A 344 2.82 22.85 -8.50
C LYS A 344 2.28 23.28 -7.13
N ASN A 345 1.98 22.31 -6.27
CA ASN A 345 1.19 22.54 -5.06
C ASN A 345 2.00 22.44 -3.77
N LEU A 346 3.08 21.65 -3.78
CA LEU A 346 4.12 21.72 -2.76
C LEU A 346 5.18 22.65 -3.34
N GLN A 347 5.46 23.79 -2.72
CA GLN A 347 6.61 24.61 -3.10
C GLN A 347 7.88 23.82 -2.82
N CYS A 348 8.27 22.95 -3.75
CA CYS A 348 9.52 22.20 -3.68
C CYS A 348 10.61 23.20 -4.06
N PRO A 349 11.41 23.73 -3.10
CA PRO A 349 12.39 24.74 -3.41
C PRO A 349 13.46 24.07 -4.27
N SER A 350 13.47 24.40 -5.56
CA SER A 350 14.62 24.09 -6.40
C SER A 350 15.82 24.77 -5.75
N SER A 351 16.81 23.96 -5.34
CA SER A 351 18.19 24.35 -4.93
C SER A 351 18.57 24.47 -3.44
N GLN A 352 17.73 24.14 -2.45
CA GLN A 352 18.21 23.97 -1.07
C GLN A 352 17.64 22.71 -0.44
N GLY A 353 18.46 21.90 0.22
CA GLY A 353 18.18 20.53 0.65
C GLY A 353 17.15 20.38 1.77
N GLN A 354 15.95 20.91 1.59
CA GLN A 354 14.78 20.66 2.43
C GLN A 354 13.82 19.73 1.69
N SER A 355 13.83 18.47 2.09
CA SER A 355 12.88 17.46 1.64
C SER A 355 11.54 17.68 2.36
N ASN A 356 10.59 18.38 1.72
CA ASN A 356 9.21 18.45 2.22
C ASN A 356 8.55 17.07 2.06
N TRP A 357 8.11 16.52 3.19
CA TRP A 357 7.84 15.10 3.47
C TRP A 357 6.49 14.57 2.97
N ILE A 358 6.01 14.93 1.78
CA ILE A 358 5.07 14.03 1.10
C ILE A 358 5.90 12.89 0.54
N CYS A 359 5.87 11.74 1.22
CA CYS A 359 6.70 10.61 0.85
C CYS A 359 6.25 10.01 -0.49
N TYR A 360 6.89 10.46 -1.57
CA TYR A 360 6.85 9.81 -2.87
C TYR A 360 8.05 8.86 -3.05
N ARG A 361 7.76 7.58 -3.35
CA ARG A 361 8.77 6.56 -3.71
C ARG A 361 9.29 6.83 -5.13
N LYS A 362 10.52 7.34 -5.21
CA LYS A 362 11.22 7.57 -6.48
C LYS A 362 12.29 6.50 -6.68
N TYR A 363 12.10 5.58 -7.61
CA TYR A 363 13.21 4.90 -8.28
C TYR A 363 13.09 5.04 -9.79
N ARG A 364 14.12 5.64 -10.38
CA ARG A 364 14.14 6.12 -11.77
C ARG A 364 14.66 5.08 -12.77
N SER A 365 14.52 3.77 -12.51
CA SER A 365 15.03 2.75 -13.46
C SER A 365 14.08 1.61 -13.83
N CYS A 366 12.87 1.50 -13.28
CA CYS A 366 11.88 0.51 -13.73
C CYS A 366 10.46 0.88 -13.27
N GLU A 367 9.73 1.63 -14.09
CA GLU A 367 8.37 2.16 -13.82
C GLU A 367 7.28 1.10 -13.53
N ASN A 368 7.57 -0.22 -13.60
CA ASN A 368 6.56 -1.28 -13.48
C ASN A 368 6.74 -2.25 -12.30
N VAL A 369 7.96 -2.46 -11.80
CA VAL A 369 8.23 -3.34 -10.63
C VAL A 369 8.82 -2.57 -9.47
N GLN A 370 9.60 -1.51 -9.69
CA GLN A 370 10.18 -0.78 -8.56
C GLN A 370 9.14 0.04 -7.80
N ALA A 371 8.16 0.59 -8.52
CA ALA A 371 7.13 1.44 -7.95
C ALA A 371 6.25 0.66 -6.96
N SER A 372 5.94 -0.61 -7.27
CA SER A 372 5.13 -1.52 -6.44
C SER A 372 5.92 -2.33 -5.39
N TRP A 373 7.26 -2.32 -5.40
CA TRP A 373 8.07 -3.22 -4.54
C TRP A 373 8.92 -2.58 -3.44
N MET A 374 9.20 -1.27 -3.44
CA MET A 374 10.29 -0.76 -2.58
C MET A 374 10.07 0.60 -1.90
N GLY A 375 10.25 0.56 -0.57
CA GLY A 375 10.31 1.67 0.38
C GLY A 375 11.41 2.68 0.14
N CYS A 376 11.27 3.82 0.82
CA CYS A 376 12.04 5.05 0.74
C CYS A 376 13.56 4.90 0.59
N ASP A 377 14.16 5.87 -0.10
CA ASP A 377 15.60 6.15 -0.07
C ASP A 377 16.07 6.40 1.37
N GLY A 378 16.87 5.48 1.90
CA GLY A 378 18.28 5.71 2.27
C GLY A 378 18.71 6.82 3.24
N GLN A 379 17.87 7.76 3.66
CA GLN A 379 18.20 8.64 4.78
C GLN A 379 17.43 8.18 6.02
N PRO A 380 18.11 7.70 7.07
CA PRO A 380 17.43 7.46 8.34
C PRO A 380 16.76 8.77 8.75
N PRO A 381 15.48 8.75 9.18
CA PRO A 381 14.95 9.87 9.94
C PRO A 381 15.93 10.12 11.08
N GLN A 382 16.43 11.34 11.18
CA GLN A 382 17.17 11.74 12.38
C GLN A 382 16.13 11.87 13.48
N TRP A 383 15.91 10.78 14.21
CA TRP A 383 15.19 10.77 15.48
C TRP A 383 16.11 11.25 16.59
#